data_AF-L0AL61-F1
#
_entry.id   AF-L0AL61-F1
#
_cell.length_a   1.000
_cell.length_b   1.000
_cell.length_c   1.000
_cell.angle_alpha   90.00
_cell.angle_beta   90.00
_cell.angle_gamma   90.00
#
_symmetry.space_group_name_H-M   'P 1'
#
loop_
_entity.id
_entity.type
_entity.pdbx_description
1 polymer ?
#
loop_
_entity_poly.entity_id
_entity_poly.type
_entity_poly.pdbx_seq_one_letter_code
_entity_poly.pdbx_strand_id
1 'polypeptide(L)'
;MADTDEELAEAVRELRQTIDELRQELEPERSRRRPRLRPPTPREVLAFTDEIALPAALSVLEASVRALETFQRGLRLVRTEREASDRTTEATTAASDRAEQFRETTLSRLDTVLEDLQRAASEGALPADEEARDLLTEARRLRDEVDDRLQGDRAGSGDEASNWQGTGPVSIDVEEGAPPEPDSSEDEDEPDPSIDVEAELETLKDQYGPEEKRADDSLADRADDDSEANDSSEADSNGEGGESDDEN
;
A
#
# COMPACT_ATOMS: atom_id res chain seq x y z
N MET A 1 -31.03 21.42 -30.86
CA MET A 1 -31.85 20.29 -30.36
C MET A 1 -32.40 19.48 -31.52
N ALA A 2 -33.00 20.08 -32.55
CA ALA A 2 -33.44 19.34 -33.75
C ALA A 2 -32.30 18.65 -34.53
N ASP A 3 -31.11 19.25 -34.60
CA ASP A 3 -29.98 18.68 -35.34
C ASP A 3 -29.42 17.41 -34.68
N THR A 4 -29.41 17.35 -33.35
CA THR A 4 -28.93 16.18 -32.59
C THR A 4 -29.88 14.99 -32.71
N ASP A 5 -31.19 15.25 -32.79
CA ASP A 5 -32.19 14.20 -33.00
C ASP A 5 -32.14 13.64 -34.44
N GLU A 6 -31.84 14.47 -35.44
CA GLU A 6 -31.66 14.02 -36.83
C GLU A 6 -30.36 13.21 -37.00
N GLU A 7 -29.26 13.64 -36.39
CA GLU A 7 -27.99 12.88 -36.37
C GLU A 7 -28.14 11.53 -35.67
N LEU A 8 -28.89 11.48 -34.56
CA LEU A 8 -29.20 10.24 -33.86
C LEU A 8 -30.10 9.32 -34.70
N ALA A 9 -31.09 9.88 -35.40
CA ALA A 9 -31.97 9.13 -36.28
C ALA A 9 -31.21 8.50 -37.45
N GLU A 10 -30.24 9.22 -38.02
CA GLU A 10 -29.41 8.73 -39.11
C GLU A 10 -28.44 7.64 -38.63
N ALA A 11 -27.77 7.84 -37.49
CA ALA A 11 -26.89 6.83 -36.89
C ALA A 11 -27.64 5.54 -36.54
N VAL A 12 -28.89 5.63 -36.07
CA VAL A 12 -29.73 4.46 -35.77
C VAL A 12 -30.18 3.76 -37.06
N ARG A 13 -30.43 4.51 -38.14
CA ARG A 13 -30.80 3.94 -39.45
C ARG A 13 -29.62 3.22 -40.08
N GLU A 14 -28.42 3.81 -40.02
CA GLU A 14 -27.18 3.19 -40.46
C GLU A 14 -26.89 1.93 -39.66
N LEU A 15 -26.98 1.97 -38.34
CA LEU A 15 -26.79 0.79 -37.48
C LEU A 15 -27.79 -0.33 -37.80
N ARG A 16 -29.05 0.00 -38.07
CA ARG A 16 -30.05 -0.99 -38.49
C ARG A 16 -29.69 -1.62 -39.84
N GLN A 17 -29.22 -0.82 -40.78
CA GLN A 17 -28.81 -1.33 -42.08
C GLN A 17 -27.59 -2.26 -41.96
N THR A 18 -26.59 -1.89 -41.17
CA THR A 18 -25.42 -2.72 -40.92
C THR A 18 -25.79 -4.01 -40.18
N ILE A 19 -26.73 -3.96 -39.23
CA ILE A 19 -27.24 -5.15 -38.53
C ILE A 19 -28.01 -6.06 -39.49
N ASP A 20 -28.80 -5.51 -40.42
CA ASP A 20 -29.54 -6.31 -41.39
C ASP A 20 -28.61 -6.92 -42.46
N GLU A 21 -27.56 -6.22 -42.87
CA GLU A 21 -26.49 -6.77 -43.72
C GLU A 21 -25.73 -7.88 -43.00
N LEU A 22 -25.29 -7.66 -41.76
CA LEU A 22 -24.63 -8.68 -40.94
C LEU A 22 -25.57 -9.85 -40.64
N ARG A 23 -26.88 -9.63 -40.47
CA ARG A 23 -27.85 -10.72 -40.33
C ARG A 23 -28.04 -11.47 -41.63
N GLN A 24 -28.01 -10.82 -42.77
CA GLN A 24 -28.13 -11.48 -44.07
C GLN A 24 -26.87 -12.28 -44.41
N GLU A 25 -25.70 -11.84 -43.93
CA GLU A 25 -24.43 -12.54 -44.06
C GLU A 25 -24.28 -13.68 -43.02
N LEU A 26 -24.82 -13.49 -41.81
CA LEU A 26 -24.83 -14.50 -40.75
C LEU A 26 -26.02 -15.45 -40.85
N GLU A 27 -27.06 -15.14 -41.63
CA GLU A 27 -28.12 -16.06 -41.99
C GLU A 27 -27.50 -17.06 -42.97
N PRO A 28 -27.05 -18.23 -42.46
CA PRO A 28 -26.36 -19.17 -43.31
C PRO A 28 -27.37 -19.60 -44.38
N GLU A 29 -26.92 -19.93 -45.58
CA GLU A 29 -27.76 -20.48 -46.65
C GLU A 29 -28.55 -21.71 -46.15
N ARG A 30 -29.66 -21.50 -45.44
CA ARG A 30 -30.55 -22.52 -44.89
C ARG A 30 -31.56 -22.88 -45.97
N SER A 31 -31.05 -23.16 -47.16
CA SER A 31 -31.80 -23.71 -48.27
C SER A 31 -30.90 -24.64 -49.06
N ARG A 32 -30.61 -25.80 -48.48
CA ARG A 32 -30.99 -27.12 -49.01
C ARG A 32 -30.39 -28.23 -48.15
N ARG A 33 -31.28 -29.08 -47.64
CA ARG A 33 -31.03 -30.27 -46.80
C ARG A 33 -30.79 -29.95 -45.34
N ARG A 34 -31.86 -30.15 -44.55
CA ARG A 34 -31.71 -30.56 -43.16
C ARG A 34 -30.62 -31.64 -43.11
N PRO A 35 -29.50 -31.45 -42.37
CA PRO A 35 -28.59 -32.54 -42.13
C PRO A 35 -29.43 -33.65 -41.52
N ARG A 36 -29.41 -34.84 -42.10
CA ARG A 36 -29.93 -36.00 -41.38
C ARG A 36 -29.15 -36.00 -40.08
N LEU A 37 -29.85 -36.00 -38.94
CA LEU A 37 -29.24 -36.16 -37.61
C LEU A 37 -28.56 -37.52 -37.59
N ARG A 38 -27.38 -37.57 -38.18
CA ARG A 38 -26.50 -38.71 -38.16
C ARG A 38 -25.68 -38.53 -36.89
N PRO A 39 -25.55 -39.57 -36.06
CA PRO A 39 -24.68 -39.48 -34.91
C PRO A 39 -23.27 -39.06 -35.38
N PRO A 40 -22.62 -38.15 -34.65
CA PRO A 40 -21.31 -37.63 -35.03
C PRO A 40 -20.32 -38.77 -35.14
N THR A 41 -19.46 -38.71 -36.14
CA THR A 41 -18.37 -39.67 -36.26
C THR A 41 -17.29 -39.33 -35.22
N PRO A 42 -16.52 -40.31 -34.72
CA PRO A 42 -15.44 -40.05 -33.76
C PRO A 42 -14.42 -39.00 -34.24
N ARG A 43 -14.19 -38.90 -35.56
CA ARG A 43 -13.32 -37.89 -36.15
C ARG A 43 -13.90 -36.48 -36.08
N GLU A 44 -15.21 -36.32 -36.21
CA GLU A 44 -15.89 -35.03 -36.06
C GLU A 44 -15.86 -34.55 -34.60
N VAL A 45 -15.92 -35.47 -33.63
CA VAL A 45 -15.75 -35.13 -32.21
C VAL A 45 -14.32 -34.65 -31.93
N LEU A 46 -13.31 -35.36 -32.45
CA LEU A 46 -11.91 -34.95 -32.30
C LEU A 46 -11.63 -33.61 -32.99
N ALA A 47 -12.19 -33.40 -34.19
CA ALA A 47 -12.08 -32.11 -34.90
C ALA A 47 -12.74 -30.99 -34.09
N PHE A 48 -13.93 -31.22 -33.51
CA PHE A 48 -14.60 -30.23 -32.66
C PHE A 48 -13.79 -29.89 -31.39
N THR A 49 -13.17 -30.90 -30.76
CA THR A 49 -12.34 -30.64 -29.60
C THR A 49 -11.11 -29.82 -29.95
N ASP A 50 -10.48 -30.08 -31.10
CA ASP A 50 -9.30 -29.36 -31.55
C ASP A 50 -9.62 -27.94 -32.03
N GLU A 51 -10.70 -27.78 -32.79
CA GLU A 51 -11.08 -26.50 -33.42
C GLU A 51 -11.81 -25.57 -32.45
N ILE A 52 -12.54 -26.11 -31.46
CA ILE A 52 -13.46 -25.30 -30.63
C ILE A 52 -13.26 -25.54 -29.14
N ALA A 53 -13.32 -26.79 -28.66
CA ALA A 53 -13.35 -27.05 -27.23
C ALA A 53 -12.02 -26.70 -26.53
N LEU A 54 -10.89 -27.11 -27.11
CA LEU A 54 -9.56 -26.82 -26.59
C LEU A 54 -9.24 -25.32 -26.64
N PRO A 55 -9.46 -24.58 -27.74
CA PRO A 55 -9.28 -23.12 -27.75
C PRO A 55 -10.16 -22.38 -26.74
N ALA A 56 -11.42 -22.80 -26.57
CA ALA A 56 -12.31 -22.20 -25.58
C ALA A 56 -11.80 -22.47 -24.15
N ALA A 57 -11.43 -23.71 -23.85
CA ALA A 57 -10.86 -24.06 -22.54
C ALA A 57 -9.56 -23.29 -22.26
N LEU A 58 -8.68 -23.16 -23.26
CA LEU A 58 -7.45 -22.37 -23.16
C LEU A 58 -7.75 -20.89 -22.89
N SER A 59 -8.76 -20.33 -23.55
CA SER A 59 -9.17 -18.94 -23.33
C SER A 59 -9.66 -18.69 -21.90
N VAL A 60 -10.42 -19.65 -21.33
CA VAL A 60 -10.85 -19.58 -19.92
C VAL A 60 -9.65 -19.63 -18.97
N LEU A 61 -8.67 -20.49 -19.26
CA LEU A 61 -7.43 -20.58 -18.48
C LEU A 61 -6.61 -19.29 -18.58
N GLU A 62 -6.45 -18.71 -19.78
CA GLU A 62 -5.73 -17.45 -19.97
C GLU A 62 -6.42 -16.29 -19.23
N ALA A 63 -7.75 -16.24 -19.28
CA ALA A 63 -8.53 -15.27 -18.50
C ALA A 63 -8.30 -15.45 -16.99
N SER A 64 -8.23 -16.69 -16.51
CA SER A 64 -7.94 -17.01 -15.11
C SER A 64 -6.53 -16.56 -14.72
N VAL A 65 -5.54 -16.83 -15.56
CA VAL A 65 -4.15 -16.37 -15.34
C VAL A 65 -4.09 -14.84 -15.29
N ARG A 66 -4.71 -14.15 -16.25
CA ARG A 66 -4.77 -12.68 -16.24
C ARG A 66 -5.46 -12.14 -14.99
N ALA A 67 -6.54 -12.79 -14.52
CA ALA A 67 -7.19 -12.42 -13.27
C ALA A 67 -6.22 -12.56 -12.08
N LEU A 68 -5.48 -13.67 -11.99
CA LEU A 68 -4.47 -13.88 -10.95
C LEU A 68 -3.32 -12.86 -11.04
N GLU A 69 -2.85 -12.51 -12.23
CA GLU A 69 -1.83 -11.48 -12.42
C GLU A 69 -2.32 -10.10 -11.97
N THR A 70 -3.57 -9.75 -12.29
CA THR A 70 -4.18 -8.51 -11.81
C THR A 70 -4.32 -8.51 -10.29
N PHE A 71 -4.66 -9.65 -9.70
CA PHE A 71 -4.72 -9.80 -8.26
C PHE A 71 -3.33 -9.65 -7.61
N GLN A 72 -2.29 -10.28 -8.16
CA GLN A 72 -0.91 -10.09 -7.72
C GLN A 72 -0.47 -8.63 -7.82
N ARG A 73 -0.86 -7.93 -8.90
CA ARG A 73 -0.60 -6.51 -9.06
C ARG A 73 -1.33 -5.66 -8.01
N GLY A 74 -2.56 -6.03 -7.66
CA GLY A 74 -3.32 -5.44 -6.56
C GLY A 74 -2.64 -5.64 -5.21
N LEU A 75 -2.20 -6.86 -4.89
CA LEU A 75 -1.46 -7.15 -3.65
C LEU A 75 -0.14 -6.38 -3.57
N ARG A 76 0.57 -6.23 -4.69
CA ARG A 76 1.79 -5.40 -4.75
C ARG A 76 1.49 -3.93 -4.44
N LEU A 77 0.38 -3.39 -4.96
CA LEU A 77 -0.05 -2.03 -4.66
C LEU A 77 -0.34 -1.84 -3.17
N VAL A 78 -1.08 -2.77 -2.55
CA VAL A 78 -1.39 -2.72 -1.10
C VAL A 78 -0.12 -2.79 -0.25
N ARG A 79 0.86 -3.63 -0.62
CA ARG A 79 2.16 -3.68 0.08
C ARG A 79 2.89 -2.34 -0.02
N THR A 80 2.94 -1.73 -1.21
CA THR A 80 3.57 -0.42 -1.42
C THR A 80 2.84 0.70 -0.67
N GLU A 81 1.51 0.64 -0.60
CA GLU A 81 0.70 1.57 0.18
C GLU A 81 1.02 1.46 1.68
N ARG A 82 1.14 0.23 2.20
CA ARG A 82 1.50 0.00 3.60
C ARG A 82 2.89 0.55 3.93
N GLU A 83 3.89 0.27 3.09
CA GLU A 83 5.23 0.85 3.24
C GLU A 83 5.23 2.38 3.14
N ALA A 84 4.37 2.95 2.29
CA ALA A 84 4.20 4.40 2.21
C ALA A 84 3.56 4.97 3.48
N SER A 85 2.53 4.30 3.99
CA SER A 85 1.81 4.65 5.22
C SER A 85 2.73 4.62 6.44
N ASP A 86 3.56 3.58 6.57
CA ASP A 86 4.54 3.44 7.65
C ASP A 86 5.57 4.58 7.61
N ARG A 87 6.12 4.89 6.43
CA ARG A 87 7.01 6.05 6.23
C ARG A 87 6.35 7.38 6.59
N THR A 88 5.09 7.59 6.21
CA THR A 88 4.36 8.81 6.60
C THR A 88 4.08 8.87 8.10
N THR A 89 3.80 7.73 8.73
CA THR A 89 3.59 7.66 10.18
C THR A 89 4.87 8.02 10.92
N GLU A 90 6.00 7.45 10.52
CA GLU A 90 7.32 7.79 11.09
C GLU A 90 7.66 9.26 10.90
N ALA A 91 7.44 9.82 9.70
CA ALA A 91 7.64 11.24 9.43
C ALA A 91 6.73 12.13 10.30
N THR A 92 5.49 11.70 10.53
CA THR A 92 4.53 12.42 11.38
C THR A 92 4.96 12.38 12.84
N THR A 93 5.39 11.22 13.34
CA THR A 93 5.94 11.08 14.71
C THR A 93 7.16 11.98 14.88
N ALA A 94 8.12 11.94 13.96
CA ALA A 94 9.31 12.80 14.02
C ALA A 94 8.97 14.30 13.97
N ALA A 95 7.92 14.68 13.23
CA ALA A 95 7.41 16.05 13.20
C ALA A 95 6.76 16.44 14.54
N SER A 96 5.95 15.55 15.14
CA SER A 96 5.35 15.74 16.47
C SER A 96 6.42 15.88 17.54
N ASP A 97 7.44 15.02 17.58
CA ASP A 97 8.53 15.09 18.56
C ASP A 97 9.26 16.44 18.48
N ARG A 98 9.51 16.93 17.25
CA ARG A 98 10.14 18.24 17.03
C ARG A 98 9.23 19.38 17.48
N ALA A 99 7.92 19.26 17.26
CA ALA A 99 6.94 20.24 17.73
C ALA A 99 6.84 20.26 19.26
N GLU A 100 6.91 19.11 19.92
CA GLU A 100 6.94 19.00 21.38
C GLU A 100 8.19 19.65 21.97
N GLN A 101 9.38 19.39 21.41
CA GLN A 101 10.62 20.07 21.82
C GLN A 101 10.54 21.59 21.64
N PHE A 102 9.95 22.04 20.53
CA PHE A 102 9.73 23.47 20.29
C PHE A 102 8.74 24.08 21.29
N ARG A 103 7.68 23.34 21.64
CA ARG A 103 6.73 23.74 22.67
C ARG A 103 7.40 23.87 24.03
N GLU A 104 8.19 22.87 24.45
CA GLU A 104 8.88 22.88 25.74
C GLU A 104 9.87 24.05 25.84
N THR A 105 10.68 24.27 24.80
CA THR A 105 11.61 25.41 24.75
C THR A 105 10.88 26.76 24.75
N THR A 106 9.75 26.87 24.05
CA THR A 106 8.95 28.10 24.04
C THR A 106 8.30 28.35 25.40
N LEU A 107 7.77 27.31 26.06
CA LEU A 107 7.21 27.40 27.40
C LEU A 107 8.27 27.78 28.43
N SER A 108 9.47 27.20 28.36
CA SER A 108 10.59 27.55 29.25
C SER A 108 11.02 29.01 29.09
N ARG A 109 11.05 29.52 27.85
CA ARG A 109 11.30 30.94 27.58
C ARG A 109 10.19 31.84 28.13
N LEU A 110 8.93 31.44 27.98
CA LEU A 110 7.79 32.16 28.55
C LEU A 110 7.88 32.24 30.07
N ASP A 111 8.22 31.12 30.73
CA ASP A 111 8.36 31.07 32.19
C ASP A 111 9.49 31.98 32.68
N THR A 112 10.62 31.99 31.96
CA THR A 112 11.74 32.90 32.23
C THR A 112 11.33 34.37 32.10
N VAL A 113 10.63 34.73 31.02
CA VAL A 113 10.15 36.11 30.80
C VAL A 113 9.11 36.51 31.85
N LEU A 114 8.26 35.58 32.28
CA LEU A 114 7.27 35.81 33.33
C LEU A 114 7.95 36.03 34.70
N GLU A 115 8.98 35.25 35.04
CA GLU A 115 9.79 35.50 36.23
C GLU A 115 10.48 36.87 36.18
N ASP A 116 11.05 37.24 35.04
CA ASP A 116 11.69 38.55 34.86
C ASP A 116 10.69 39.69 34.96
N LEU A 117 9.48 39.52 34.41
CA LEU A 117 8.39 40.48 34.57
C LEU A 117 7.94 40.59 36.03
N GLN A 118 7.82 39.47 36.73
CA GLN A 118 7.40 39.44 38.13
C GLN A 118 8.46 40.06 39.06
N ARG A 119 9.74 39.88 38.72
CA ARG A 119 10.88 40.52 39.37
C ARG A 119 10.90 42.03 39.13
N ALA A 120 10.79 42.46 37.88
CA ALA A 120 10.72 43.88 37.52
C ALA A 120 9.50 44.57 38.16
N ALA A 121 8.36 43.90 38.24
CA ALA A 121 7.16 44.44 38.89
C ALA A 121 7.33 44.59 40.40
N SER A 122 7.99 43.64 41.05
CA SER A 122 8.27 43.65 42.49
C SER A 122 9.32 44.70 42.88
N GLU A 123 10.30 44.92 42.00
CA GLU A 123 11.33 45.95 42.14
C GLU A 123 10.83 47.37 41.79
N GLY A 124 9.56 47.49 41.34
CA GLY A 124 8.98 48.76 40.92
C GLY A 124 9.56 49.29 39.59
N ALA A 125 10.30 48.47 38.88
CA ALA A 125 10.86 48.72 37.56
C ALA A 125 9.93 48.21 36.43
N LEU A 126 8.60 48.33 36.62
CA LEU A 126 7.68 48.12 35.50
C LEU A 126 8.06 49.13 34.41
N PRO A 127 8.21 48.71 33.14
CA PRO A 127 8.59 49.62 32.06
C PRO A 127 7.57 50.76 31.97
N ALA A 128 7.97 51.94 32.44
CA ALA A 128 7.29 53.19 32.12
C ALA A 128 7.70 53.70 30.73
N ASP A 129 8.39 52.85 29.95
CA ASP A 129 8.85 53.12 28.60
C ASP A 129 7.67 53.29 27.65
N GLU A 130 7.67 54.43 26.96
CA GLU A 130 6.72 54.78 25.90
C GLU A 130 6.68 53.67 24.83
N GLU A 131 7.83 53.10 24.50
CA GLU A 131 8.00 52.04 23.52
C GLU A 131 7.27 50.74 23.91
N ALA A 132 7.22 50.41 25.20
CA ALA A 132 6.44 49.28 25.70
C ALA A 132 4.93 49.51 25.59
N ARG A 133 4.46 50.76 25.75
CA ARG A 133 3.04 51.13 25.55
C ARG A 133 2.64 51.05 24.09
N ASP A 134 3.52 51.47 23.18
CA ASP A 134 3.30 51.36 21.74
C ASP A 134 3.22 49.89 21.30
N LEU A 135 4.13 49.03 21.76
CA LEU A 135 4.10 47.60 21.44
C LEU A 135 2.84 46.91 21.98
N LEU A 136 2.34 47.27 23.17
CA LEU A 136 1.09 46.73 23.71
C LEU A 136 -0.14 47.21 22.92
N THR A 137 -0.10 48.43 22.41
CA THR A 137 -1.16 48.98 21.56
C THR A 137 -1.17 48.26 20.22
N GLU A 138 0.00 48.03 19.62
CA GLU A 138 0.15 47.28 18.38
C GLU A 138 -0.26 45.81 18.52
N ALA A 139 0.12 45.16 19.62
CA ALA A 139 -0.29 43.78 19.90
C ALA A 139 -1.81 43.64 20.07
N ARG A 140 -2.49 44.62 20.70
CA ARG A 140 -3.96 44.64 20.78
C ARG A 140 -4.61 44.81 19.42
N ARG A 141 -4.08 45.73 18.60
CA ARG A 141 -4.55 45.92 17.22
C ARG A 141 -4.42 44.65 16.39
N LEU A 142 -3.27 43.97 16.48
CA LEU A 142 -3.02 42.74 15.72
C LEU A 142 -3.93 41.59 16.17
N ARG A 143 -4.22 41.48 17.48
CA ARG A 143 -5.18 40.48 18.00
C ARG A 143 -6.57 40.73 17.44
N ASP A 144 -7.03 41.98 17.47
CA ASP A 144 -8.37 42.33 16.99
C ASP A 144 -8.49 42.08 15.46
N GLU A 145 -7.42 42.29 14.68
CA GLU A 145 -7.35 41.93 13.26
C GLU A 145 -7.44 40.41 13.00
N VAL A 146 -6.77 39.60 13.83
CA VAL A 146 -6.84 38.13 13.74
C VAL A 146 -8.23 37.62 14.11
N ASP A 147 -8.85 38.19 15.16
CA ASP A 147 -10.22 37.84 15.54
C ASP A 147 -11.20 38.19 14.42
N ASP A 148 -11.08 39.36 13.79
CA ASP A 148 -11.90 39.74 12.63
C ASP A 148 -11.71 38.76 11.45
N ARG A 149 -10.48 38.32 11.19
CA ARG A 149 -10.20 37.34 10.13
C ARG A 149 -10.78 35.96 10.44
N LEU A 150 -10.62 35.47 11.68
CA LEU A 150 -11.19 34.19 12.12
C LEU A 150 -12.72 34.22 12.15
N GLN A 151 -13.32 35.36 12.49
CA GLN A 151 -14.77 35.57 12.44
C GLN A 151 -15.26 35.61 10.99
N GLY A 152 -14.53 36.29 10.10
CA GLY A 152 -14.80 36.34 8.66
C GLY A 152 -14.73 34.97 7.99
N ASP A 153 -13.74 34.16 8.33
CA ASP A 153 -13.60 32.79 7.80
C ASP A 153 -14.73 31.87 8.32
N ARG A 154 -15.15 32.00 9.58
CA ARG A 154 -16.32 31.26 10.11
C ARG A 154 -17.64 31.70 9.52
N ALA A 155 -17.83 33.00 9.25
CA ALA A 155 -19.04 33.53 8.64
C ALA A 155 -19.13 33.16 7.15
N GLY A 156 -18.00 33.19 6.42
CA GLY A 156 -17.94 32.78 5.02
C GLY A 156 -18.19 31.28 4.79
N SER A 157 -17.84 30.42 5.75
CA SER A 157 -18.02 28.96 5.63
C SER A 157 -19.43 28.47 6.00
N GLY A 158 -20.29 29.33 6.57
CA GLY A 158 -21.64 28.96 7.02
C GLY A 158 -22.75 29.07 5.96
N ASP A 159 -22.58 29.90 4.94
CA ASP A 159 -23.62 30.18 3.94
C ASP A 159 -23.53 29.28 2.69
N GLU A 160 -22.38 28.67 2.41
CA GLU A 160 -22.17 27.80 1.24
C GLU A 160 -22.68 26.36 1.45
N ALA A 161 -23.01 25.97 2.68
CA ALA A 161 -23.50 24.63 3.02
C ALA A 161 -24.99 24.39 2.70
N SER A 162 -25.69 25.38 2.13
CA SER A 162 -27.14 25.34 1.91
C SER A 162 -27.58 25.00 0.47
N ASN A 163 -26.64 24.79 -0.47
CA ASN A 163 -26.96 24.47 -1.87
C ASN A 163 -26.34 23.16 -2.40
N TRP A 164 -26.16 22.17 -1.54
CA TRP A 164 -25.95 20.77 -1.95
C TRP A 164 -27.08 19.90 -1.39
N GLN A 165 -28.22 19.90 -2.07
CA GLN A 165 -29.11 18.75 -1.98
C GLN A 165 -28.37 17.52 -2.52
N GLY A 166 -28.01 16.61 -1.61
CA GLY A 166 -27.77 15.21 -1.94
C GLY A 166 -26.39 14.65 -1.61
N THR A 167 -26.03 14.62 -0.33
CA THR A 167 -25.53 13.43 0.40
C THR A 167 -25.15 13.85 1.81
N GLY A 168 -25.99 13.49 2.79
CA GLY A 168 -25.63 13.65 4.20
C GLY A 168 -24.43 12.78 4.58
N PRO A 169 -23.79 13.04 5.73
CA PRO A 169 -22.75 12.17 6.26
C PRO A 169 -23.30 10.73 6.38
N VAL A 170 -22.60 9.77 5.77
CA VAL A 170 -22.92 8.35 5.88
C VAL A 170 -22.55 7.89 7.28
N SER A 171 -23.55 7.75 8.15
CA SER A 171 -23.41 7.03 9.42
C SER A 171 -23.36 5.54 9.12
N ILE A 172 -22.20 4.91 9.31
CA ILE A 172 -22.08 3.45 9.30
C ILE A 172 -22.44 2.98 10.71
N ASP A 173 -23.62 2.37 10.86
CA ASP A 173 -23.93 1.59 12.06
C ASP A 173 -23.10 0.30 11.99
N VAL A 174 -22.04 0.25 12.80
CA VAL A 174 -21.30 -0.98 13.06
C VAL A 174 -22.06 -1.74 14.14
N GLU A 175 -22.90 -2.68 13.71
CA GLU A 175 -23.44 -3.69 14.61
C GLU A 175 -22.32 -4.69 14.92
N GLU A 176 -21.88 -4.72 16.18
CA GLU A 176 -20.87 -5.64 16.68
C GLU A 176 -21.44 -7.06 16.66
N GLY A 177 -21.30 -7.72 15.51
CA GLY A 177 -21.60 -9.14 15.36
C GLY A 177 -20.61 -9.94 16.20
N ALA A 178 -21.11 -10.56 17.27
CA ALA A 178 -20.37 -11.58 17.99
C ALA A 178 -19.87 -12.64 16.98
N PRO A 179 -18.58 -13.03 17.04
CA PRO A 179 -18.06 -14.06 16.14
C PRO A 179 -18.90 -15.34 16.31
N PRO A 180 -19.18 -16.09 15.21
CA PRO A 180 -19.88 -17.35 15.33
C PRO A 180 -19.11 -18.27 16.27
N GLU A 181 -19.77 -18.75 17.32
CA GLU A 181 -19.21 -19.77 18.21
C GLU A 181 -18.88 -21.00 17.36
N PRO A 182 -17.70 -21.62 17.56
CA PRO A 182 -17.33 -22.81 16.80
C PRO A 182 -18.33 -23.92 17.12
N ASP A 183 -19.04 -24.37 16.08
CA ASP A 183 -19.95 -25.50 16.15
C ASP A 183 -19.13 -26.72 16.56
N SER A 184 -19.37 -27.19 17.78
CA SER A 184 -18.74 -28.38 18.33
C SER A 184 -19.48 -29.59 17.77
N SER A 185 -19.32 -29.84 16.47
CA SER A 185 -19.68 -31.11 15.85
C SER A 185 -18.44 -31.99 15.79
N GLU A 186 -18.43 -32.98 16.67
CA GLU A 186 -17.52 -34.11 16.69
C GLU A 186 -17.66 -34.90 15.37
N ASP A 187 -16.77 -34.68 14.40
CA ASP A 187 -16.56 -35.58 13.25
C ASP A 187 -15.13 -35.42 12.70
N GLU A 188 -14.30 -36.43 13.04
CA GLU A 188 -13.19 -37.06 12.29
C GLU A 188 -12.16 -36.20 11.49
N ASP A 189 -10.98 -36.04 12.12
CA ASP A 189 -9.62 -36.04 11.51
C ASP A 189 -9.39 -35.22 10.22
N GLU A 190 -9.64 -33.91 10.24
CA GLU A 190 -8.77 -33.00 9.47
C GLU A 190 -7.59 -32.62 10.37
N PRO A 191 -6.33 -32.90 9.98
CA PRO A 191 -5.20 -32.38 10.72
C PRO A 191 -5.29 -30.86 10.61
N ASP A 192 -5.60 -30.23 11.74
CA ASP A 192 -5.41 -28.81 11.94
C ASP A 192 -4.02 -28.49 11.36
N PRO A 193 -3.88 -27.63 10.33
CA PRO A 193 -2.60 -27.41 9.68
C PRO A 193 -1.72 -26.67 10.69
N SER A 194 -1.09 -27.44 11.58
CA SER A 194 -0.03 -27.00 12.46
C SER A 194 1.12 -26.64 11.54
N ILE A 195 1.18 -25.36 11.21
CA ILE A 195 2.25 -24.79 10.41
C ILE A 195 3.54 -25.09 11.17
N ASP A 196 4.37 -25.98 10.64
CA ASP A 196 5.67 -26.32 11.22
C ASP A 196 6.60 -25.12 11.05
N VAL A 197 6.49 -24.18 11.99
CA VAL A 197 7.24 -22.92 12.00
C VAL A 197 8.74 -23.19 11.92
N GLU A 198 9.22 -24.32 12.46
CA GLU A 198 10.62 -24.74 12.40
C GLU A 198 11.07 -25.05 10.97
N ALA A 199 10.26 -25.75 10.17
CA ALA A 199 10.57 -26.09 8.78
C ALA A 199 10.52 -24.86 7.86
N GLU A 200 9.56 -23.96 8.09
CA GLU A 200 9.46 -22.70 7.37
C GLU A 200 10.60 -21.73 7.72
N LEU A 201 11.02 -21.68 8.99
CA LEU A 201 12.17 -20.89 9.42
C LEU A 201 13.49 -21.42 8.87
N GLU A 202 13.65 -22.74 8.72
CA GLU A 202 14.84 -23.33 8.09
C GLU A 202 14.93 -22.93 6.61
N THR A 203 13.81 -22.95 5.88
CA THR A 203 13.75 -22.50 4.48
C THR A 203 14.08 -21.02 4.34
N LEU A 204 13.54 -20.17 5.23
CA LEU A 204 13.87 -18.73 5.27
C LEU A 204 15.33 -18.48 5.66
N LYS A 205 15.91 -19.34 6.50
CA LYS A 205 17.32 -19.27 6.91
C LYS A 205 18.28 -19.73 5.80
N ASP A 206 17.91 -20.68 4.94
CA ASP A 206 18.74 -21.00 3.76
C ASP A 206 18.63 -19.92 2.68
N GLN A 207 17.45 -19.28 2.55
CA GLN A 207 17.23 -18.21 1.58
C GLN A 207 17.87 -16.86 1.97
N TYR A 208 17.87 -16.52 3.26
CA TYR A 208 18.30 -15.20 3.77
C TYR A 208 19.29 -15.27 4.94
N GLY A 209 19.76 -16.46 5.30
CA GLY A 209 20.84 -16.62 6.27
C GLY A 209 22.10 -15.92 5.76
N PRO A 210 22.95 -15.41 6.68
CA PRO A 210 24.20 -14.77 6.29
C PRO A 210 25.00 -15.74 5.40
N GLU A 211 25.41 -15.29 4.22
CA GLU A 211 26.28 -16.05 3.31
C GLU A 211 27.66 -16.27 3.96
N GLU A 212 27.75 -17.18 4.93
CA GLU A 212 29.02 -17.76 5.33
C GLU A 212 29.42 -18.74 4.23
N LYS A 213 30.15 -18.21 3.24
CA LYS A 213 31.05 -18.89 2.31
C LYS A 213 30.79 -20.40 2.20
N ARG A 214 29.92 -20.77 1.27
CA ARG A 214 29.89 -22.13 0.72
C ARG A 214 31.28 -22.41 0.14
N ALA A 215 32.13 -23.05 0.95
CA ALA A 215 33.31 -23.74 0.46
C ALA A 215 32.80 -24.84 -0.46
N ASP A 216 33.11 -24.64 -1.73
CA ASP A 216 33.06 -25.59 -2.82
C ASP A 216 33.48 -26.98 -2.36
N ASP A 217 32.50 -27.87 -2.16
CA ASP A 217 32.72 -29.32 -2.09
C ASP A 217 32.04 -29.95 -3.31
N SER A 218 32.52 -29.56 -4.50
CA SER A 218 32.37 -30.42 -5.65
C SER A 218 33.23 -31.67 -5.40
N LEU A 219 32.56 -32.75 -5.02
CA LEU A 219 33.09 -34.11 -5.00
C LEU A 219 33.68 -34.46 -6.37
N ALA A 220 34.96 -34.15 -6.57
CA ALA A 220 35.80 -34.71 -7.60
C ALA A 220 36.51 -35.94 -7.02
N ASP A 221 35.78 -37.05 -6.88
CA ASP A 221 36.37 -38.35 -6.64
C ASP A 221 36.98 -38.88 -7.96
N ARG A 222 38.19 -38.39 -8.25
CA ARG A 222 39.15 -39.05 -9.12
C ARG A 222 40.45 -39.19 -8.35
N ALA A 223 40.60 -40.35 -7.72
CA ALA A 223 41.86 -40.84 -7.22
C ALA A 223 42.83 -41.08 -8.39
N ASP A 224 43.78 -40.17 -8.55
CA ASP A 224 45.11 -40.40 -9.10
C ASP A 224 46.03 -39.61 -8.15
N ASP A 225 46.76 -40.29 -7.27
CA ASP A 225 48.10 -40.81 -7.55
C ASP A 225 49.16 -39.84 -7.02
N ASP A 226 50.03 -40.45 -6.22
CA ASP A 226 51.37 -40.02 -5.85
C ASP A 226 51.63 -38.86 -4.87
N SER A 227 52.38 -39.26 -3.85
CA SER A 227 53.61 -38.63 -3.35
C SER A 227 53.56 -37.74 -2.10
N GLU A 228 54.22 -38.28 -1.07
CA GLU A 228 55.26 -37.64 -0.25
C GLU A 228 54.80 -36.51 0.69
N ALA A 229 54.71 -36.78 2.00
CA ALA A 229 55.84 -36.68 2.93
C ALA A 229 56.33 -35.25 3.15
N ASN A 230 55.98 -34.70 4.33
CA ASN A 230 56.73 -33.81 5.22
C ASN A 230 55.76 -32.84 5.90
N ASP A 231 56.01 -32.29 7.07
CA ASP A 231 56.98 -32.50 8.15
C ASP A 231 56.82 -31.24 8.97
N SER A 232 56.51 -31.37 10.26
CA SER A 232 56.72 -30.32 11.27
C SER A 232 56.01 -28.97 10.99
N SER A 233 55.91 -28.01 11.88
CA SER A 233 56.34 -27.87 13.26
C SER A 233 55.46 -26.79 13.89
N GLU A 234 55.29 -26.95 15.19
CA GLU A 234 55.20 -25.92 16.22
C GLU A 234 55.77 -24.54 15.83
N ALA A 235 55.07 -23.45 16.18
CA ALA A 235 55.51 -22.53 17.25
C ALA A 235 54.81 -21.17 17.21
N ASP A 236 54.38 -20.75 18.39
CA ASP A 236 54.33 -19.40 18.95
C ASP A 236 54.85 -18.21 18.11
N SER A 237 54.08 -17.12 18.10
CA SER A 237 54.62 -15.86 18.62
C SER A 237 53.54 -14.92 19.16
N ASN A 238 53.64 -14.67 20.46
CA ASN A 238 53.15 -13.49 21.17
C ASN A 238 53.45 -12.17 20.43
N GLY A 239 52.59 -11.16 20.64
CA GLY A 239 52.83 -9.78 20.25
C GLY A 239 51.89 -8.81 20.97
N GLU A 240 52.21 -8.52 22.23
CA GLU A 240 51.65 -7.46 23.07
C GLU A 240 51.76 -6.05 22.46
N GLY A 241 50.82 -5.19 22.84
CA GLY A 241 51.13 -3.85 23.37
C GLY A 241 50.99 -2.67 22.42
N GLY A 242 50.19 -1.68 22.83
CA GLY A 242 50.15 -0.37 22.17
C GLY A 242 49.09 0.60 22.67
N GLU A 243 49.07 0.88 23.98
CA GLU A 243 48.43 2.06 24.57
C GLU A 243 49.13 3.35 24.07
N SER A 244 48.37 4.39 23.73
CA SER A 244 48.85 5.78 23.84
C SER A 244 47.67 6.74 23.97
N ASP A 245 47.54 7.29 25.17
CA ASP A 245 47.02 8.61 25.45
C ASP A 245 47.70 9.68 24.57
N ASP A 246 46.98 10.73 24.19
CA ASP A 246 47.56 12.06 24.16
C ASP A 246 46.48 13.15 24.31
N GLU A 247 46.67 13.97 25.33
CA GLU A 247 45.93 15.19 25.67
C GLU A 247 46.39 16.35 24.78
N ASN A 248 45.48 17.21 24.31
CA ASN A 248 45.48 18.68 24.49
C ASN A 248 44.23 19.33 23.87
#